data_AF-A0A6C0IPX5-F1
#
_entry.id   AF-A0A6C0IPX5-F1
#
_cell.length_a   1.000
_cell.length_b   1.000
_cell.length_c   1.000
_cell.angle_alpha   90.00
_cell.angle_beta   90.00
_cell.angle_gamma   90.00
#
_symmetry.space_group_name_H-M   'P 1'
#
loop_
_entity.id
_entity.type
_entity.pdbx_description
1 polymer ?
#
loop_
_entity_poly.entity_id
_entity_poly.type
_entity_poly.pdbx_seq_one_letter_code
_entity_poly.pdbx_strand_id
1 'polypeptide(L)'
;MSYYLLPKIPIQVIKHIQYTDNDSIPETSISNSLSLYLSEIKEKIEPNEKEWDVYKKHTNPYEYIHSNVPSKKKSVSKIVPLSRSFFKMIEIIHTFDLNTDNRPMNFFHLAEGPGGFIEAFVKTRENKNDVYHGMTLIDADNEVNVPSWKRADTFLKENPNVKLEYGKDGTGNILNMGNLKHCVEKYSNKMDIITADGGFDFSVDFNNQEISITRLLFAQIIFALCMQKKGGCFVLKLFDCFMQHTVDLLYILSAFYEKVYIIKPHTSRYANSEKYIVCKNFIFSSNTYYLNILETQFEKMLQSKKHVHRFLTIPVSNIFITKLEEYNAIFGQQQIENIHYTLCLMHNKNKQERINQLIQANTEKCVYWCNKHNIPHLSFTPEHNVFLSTSFNRNGRF
;
A
#
# COMPACT_ATOMS: atom_id res chain seq x y z
N MET A 1 -0.33 -8.74 -13.70
CA MET A 1 0.24 -8.05 -12.53
C MET A 1 1.73 -8.21 -12.57
N SER A 2 2.47 -7.11 -12.54
CA SER A 2 3.93 -7.14 -12.51
C SER A 2 4.40 -6.74 -11.12
N TYR A 3 5.19 -7.61 -10.48
CA TYR A 3 5.98 -7.26 -9.32
C TYR A 3 7.46 -7.33 -9.70
N TYR A 4 8.30 -6.60 -9.00
CA TYR A 4 9.72 -6.46 -9.33
C TYR A 4 10.56 -6.86 -8.14
N LEU A 5 11.47 -7.81 -8.32
CA LEU A 5 12.41 -8.23 -7.29
C LEU A 5 13.60 -7.27 -7.26
N LEU A 6 13.86 -6.69 -6.10
CA LEU A 6 15.04 -5.88 -5.87
C LEU A 6 16.28 -6.76 -5.60
N PRO A 7 17.48 -6.32 -6.02
CA PRO A 7 18.71 -7.06 -5.74
C PRO A 7 18.94 -7.27 -4.24
N LYS A 8 19.36 -8.48 -3.86
CA LYS A 8 19.74 -8.80 -2.48
C LYS A 8 21.01 -8.04 -2.11
N ILE A 9 21.01 -7.44 -0.92
CA ILE A 9 22.11 -6.60 -0.44
C ILE A 9 22.88 -7.29 0.71
N PRO A 10 24.22 -7.16 0.77
CA PRO A 10 25.02 -7.72 1.86
C PRO A 10 24.69 -7.10 3.23
N ILE A 11 24.76 -7.92 4.29
CA ILE A 11 24.43 -7.49 5.66
C ILE A 11 25.37 -6.42 6.23
N GLN A 12 26.56 -6.25 5.65
CA GLN A 12 27.57 -5.28 6.07
C GLN A 12 27.06 -3.84 5.98
N VAL A 13 26.08 -3.58 5.12
CA VAL A 13 25.40 -2.28 4.96
C VAL A 13 24.80 -1.78 6.28
N ILE A 14 24.41 -2.67 7.19
CA ILE A 14 23.82 -2.32 8.48
C ILE A 14 24.74 -1.42 9.31
N LYS A 15 26.07 -1.62 9.24
CA LYS A 15 27.06 -0.80 9.95
C LYS A 15 27.12 0.64 9.43
N HIS A 16 26.59 0.87 8.24
CA HIS A 16 26.59 2.16 7.56
C HIS A 16 25.26 2.89 7.65
N ILE A 17 24.27 2.33 8.37
CA ILE A 17 23.00 2.98 8.62
C ILE A 17 23.23 4.21 9.50
N GLN A 18 22.99 5.39 8.91
CA GLN A 18 23.13 6.67 9.58
C GLN A 18 22.13 7.66 9.03
N TYR A 19 21.34 8.24 9.93
CA TYR A 19 20.42 9.32 9.60
C TYR A 19 21.20 10.61 9.30
N THR A 20 20.87 11.25 8.17
CA THR A 20 21.41 12.56 7.77
C THR A 20 20.29 13.46 7.29
N ASP A 21 20.29 14.71 7.75
CA ASP A 21 19.32 15.74 7.38
C ASP A 21 19.99 17.07 7.02
N ASN A 22 19.18 17.97 6.44
CA ASN A 22 19.61 19.31 6.08
C ASN A 22 18.42 20.27 6.07
N ASP A 23 18.70 21.56 6.14
CA ASP A 23 17.70 22.63 6.00
C ASP A 23 17.19 22.73 4.56
N SER A 24 17.97 22.26 3.56
CA SER A 24 17.52 22.20 2.17
C SER A 24 16.57 21.04 1.92
N ILE A 25 15.62 21.25 1.00
CA ILE A 25 14.73 20.21 0.50
C ILE A 25 15.57 19.18 -0.29
N PRO A 26 15.39 17.85 -0.08
CA PRO A 26 16.08 16.83 -0.85
C PRO A 26 15.62 16.85 -2.31
N GLU A 27 16.59 16.70 -3.21
CA GLU A 27 16.35 16.69 -4.64
C GLU A 27 16.10 15.26 -5.17
N THR A 28 15.56 15.19 -6.39
CA THR A 28 15.47 13.91 -7.11
C THR A 28 16.88 13.36 -7.37
N SER A 29 17.09 12.11 -6.97
CA SER A 29 18.37 11.41 -7.09
C SER A 29 18.41 10.41 -8.25
N ILE A 30 17.25 9.86 -8.64
CA ILE A 30 17.11 8.86 -9.70
C ILE A 30 15.89 9.16 -10.56
N SER A 31 15.86 8.68 -11.81
CA SER A 31 14.71 8.88 -12.71
C SER A 31 14.27 10.34 -12.90
N ASN A 32 15.22 11.29 -12.99
CA ASN A 32 14.97 12.74 -13.04
C ASN A 32 13.89 13.17 -14.04
N SER A 33 13.98 12.72 -15.30
CA SER A 33 13.02 13.10 -16.34
C SER A 33 11.61 12.61 -16.01
N LEU A 34 11.48 11.38 -15.49
CA LEU A 34 10.19 10.84 -15.11
C LEU A 34 9.57 11.60 -13.93
N SER A 35 10.38 11.91 -12.91
CA SER A 35 9.96 12.74 -11.77
C SER A 35 9.40 14.09 -12.24
N LEU A 36 10.11 14.76 -13.16
CA LEU A 36 9.67 16.01 -13.77
C LEU A 36 8.33 15.86 -14.50
N TYR A 37 8.22 14.91 -15.44
CA TYR A 37 6.99 14.72 -16.22
C TYR A 37 5.78 14.33 -15.36
N LEU A 38 6.00 13.54 -14.30
CA LEU A 38 4.95 13.19 -13.34
C LEU A 38 4.47 14.42 -12.56
N SER A 39 5.39 15.26 -12.09
CA SER A 39 5.04 16.51 -11.40
C SER A 39 4.24 17.44 -12.32
N GLU A 40 4.73 17.68 -13.55
CA GLU A 40 4.07 18.54 -14.54
C GLU A 40 2.65 18.07 -14.90
N ILE A 41 2.43 16.75 -15.01
CA ILE A 41 1.10 16.23 -15.34
C ILE A 41 0.16 16.18 -14.14
N LYS A 42 0.68 15.99 -12.92
CA LYS A 42 -0.09 16.07 -11.67
C LYS A 42 -0.61 17.50 -11.44
N GLU A 43 0.20 18.52 -11.71
CA GLU A 43 -0.21 19.93 -11.62
C GLU A 43 -1.41 20.27 -12.54
N LYS A 44 -1.52 19.60 -13.70
CA LYS A 44 -2.68 19.79 -14.61
C LYS A 44 -4.00 19.27 -14.05
N ILE A 45 -3.98 18.50 -12.95
CA ILE A 45 -5.19 18.02 -12.28
C ILE A 45 -5.82 19.13 -11.44
N GLU A 46 -5.02 20.00 -10.81
CA GLU A 46 -5.49 20.99 -9.83
C GLU A 46 -6.60 21.91 -10.36
N PRO A 47 -6.51 22.47 -11.59
CA PRO A 47 -7.58 23.32 -12.12
C PRO A 47 -8.91 22.59 -12.34
N ASN A 48 -8.90 21.26 -12.38
CA ASN A 48 -10.05 20.43 -12.73
C ASN A 48 -10.41 19.41 -11.64
N GLU A 49 -10.01 19.64 -10.39
CA GLU A 49 -10.11 18.66 -9.28
C GLU A 49 -11.50 18.01 -9.14
N LYS A 50 -12.57 18.82 -9.19
CA LYS A 50 -13.96 18.33 -9.06
C LYS A 50 -14.35 17.36 -10.17
N GLU A 51 -13.99 17.68 -11.41
CA GLU A 51 -14.27 16.81 -12.54
C GLU A 51 -13.37 15.57 -12.47
N TRP A 52 -12.08 15.75 -12.21
CA TRP A 52 -11.12 14.67 -12.03
C TRP A 52 -11.63 13.60 -11.07
N ASP A 53 -12.22 14.00 -9.95
CA ASP A 53 -12.80 13.09 -8.95
C ASP A 53 -13.94 12.20 -9.45
N VAL A 54 -14.65 12.66 -10.48
CA VAL A 54 -15.67 11.89 -11.19
C VAL A 54 -15.01 11.00 -12.25
N TYR A 55 -14.20 11.56 -13.14
CA TYR A 55 -13.67 10.83 -14.30
C TYR A 55 -12.62 9.78 -13.95
N LYS A 56 -11.81 10.00 -12.89
CA LYS A 56 -10.83 9.02 -12.42
C LYS A 56 -11.45 7.68 -12.02
N LYS A 57 -12.73 7.68 -11.64
CA LYS A 57 -13.47 6.45 -11.30
C LYS A 57 -13.79 5.61 -12.55
N HIS A 58 -13.94 6.25 -13.71
CA HIS A 58 -14.21 5.57 -14.97
C HIS A 58 -12.92 5.07 -15.64
N THR A 59 -11.81 5.79 -15.48
CA THR A 59 -10.52 5.40 -16.08
C THR A 59 -9.71 4.43 -15.21
N ASN A 60 -10.04 4.29 -13.93
CA ASN A 60 -9.45 3.29 -13.05
C ASN A 60 -10.07 1.89 -13.29
N PRO A 61 -9.32 0.90 -13.81
CA PRO A 61 -9.90 -0.36 -14.28
C PRO A 61 -10.59 -1.22 -13.21
N TYR A 62 -10.22 -1.03 -11.94
CA TYR A 62 -10.67 -1.85 -10.81
C TYR A 62 -11.50 -1.05 -9.78
N GLU A 63 -11.97 0.15 -10.14
CA GLU A 63 -12.70 1.02 -9.21
C GLU A 63 -13.98 0.36 -8.66
N TYR A 64 -14.67 -0.41 -9.50
CA TYR A 64 -15.98 -0.97 -9.16
C TYR A 64 -15.93 -2.23 -8.30
N ILE A 65 -14.74 -2.71 -7.90
CA ILE A 65 -14.64 -3.75 -6.87
C ILE A 65 -15.35 -3.29 -5.60
N HIS A 66 -15.08 -2.05 -5.17
CA HIS A 66 -15.66 -1.45 -3.97
C HIS A 66 -16.66 -0.33 -4.26
N SER A 67 -16.41 0.48 -5.29
CA SER A 67 -17.31 1.60 -5.63
C SER A 67 -18.53 1.09 -6.40
N ASN A 68 -19.66 1.79 -6.29
CA ASN A 68 -20.86 1.43 -7.03
C ASN A 68 -20.64 1.52 -8.54
N VAL A 69 -21.10 0.49 -9.27
CA VAL A 69 -21.22 0.53 -10.72
C VAL A 69 -22.31 1.55 -11.08
N PRO A 70 -22.05 2.51 -12.00
CA PRO A 70 -23.05 3.46 -12.45
C PRO A 70 -24.34 2.76 -12.91
N SER A 71 -25.49 3.34 -12.59
CA SER A 71 -26.84 2.81 -12.87
C SER A 71 -27.26 1.54 -12.09
N LYS A 72 -26.34 0.76 -11.52
CA LYS A 72 -26.68 -0.47 -10.78
C LYS A 72 -26.75 -0.29 -9.25
N LYS A 73 -26.25 0.84 -8.72
CA LYS A 73 -26.23 1.22 -7.28
C LYS A 73 -25.58 0.17 -6.34
N LYS A 74 -24.77 -0.73 -6.89
CA LYS A 74 -24.05 -1.78 -6.15
C LYS A 74 -22.62 -1.90 -6.67
N SER A 75 -21.68 -2.27 -5.81
CA SER A 75 -20.32 -2.67 -6.17
C SER A 75 -20.29 -4.08 -6.76
N VAL A 76 -19.18 -4.45 -7.41
CA VAL A 76 -18.95 -5.81 -7.90
C VAL A 76 -18.74 -6.78 -6.74
N SER A 77 -17.90 -6.43 -5.78
CA SER A 77 -17.75 -7.22 -4.55
C SER A 77 -19.03 -7.17 -3.72
N LYS A 78 -19.41 -8.32 -3.14
CA LYS A 78 -20.44 -8.42 -2.10
C LYS A 78 -19.91 -8.09 -0.71
N ILE A 79 -18.59 -8.12 -0.52
CA ILE A 79 -17.94 -7.79 0.75
C ILE A 79 -17.90 -6.28 0.91
N VAL A 80 -18.35 -5.80 2.07
CA VAL A 80 -18.23 -4.41 2.52
C VAL A 80 -17.20 -4.37 3.66
N PRO A 81 -15.91 -4.11 3.36
CA PRO A 81 -14.85 -4.14 4.35
C PRO A 81 -14.78 -2.87 5.19
N LEU A 82 -14.00 -2.90 6.27
CA LEU A 82 -13.67 -1.74 7.11
C LEU A 82 -13.04 -0.59 6.30
N SER A 83 -12.25 -0.94 5.29
CA SER A 83 -11.67 0.01 4.34
C SER A 83 -11.33 -0.66 3.01
N ARG A 84 -11.11 0.17 1.98
CA ARG A 84 -10.65 -0.29 0.66
C ARG A 84 -9.29 -0.98 0.68
N SER A 85 -8.48 -0.79 1.72
CA SER A 85 -7.17 -1.42 1.82
C SER A 85 -7.28 -2.95 1.96
N PHE A 86 -8.41 -3.46 2.43
CA PHE A 86 -8.75 -4.89 2.40
C PHE A 86 -8.46 -5.55 1.05
N PHE A 87 -8.98 -5.00 -0.05
CA PHE A 87 -8.80 -5.60 -1.37
C PHE A 87 -7.36 -5.56 -1.86
N LYS A 88 -6.56 -4.56 -1.43
CA LYS A 88 -5.13 -4.50 -1.73
C LYS A 88 -4.39 -5.62 -1.02
N MET A 89 -4.71 -5.85 0.25
CA MET A 89 -4.09 -6.89 1.04
C MET A 89 -4.47 -8.29 0.56
N ILE A 90 -5.75 -8.55 0.24
CA ILE A 90 -6.17 -9.81 -0.39
C ILE A 90 -5.32 -10.13 -1.62
N GLU A 91 -5.09 -9.12 -2.46
CA GLU A 91 -4.30 -9.29 -3.67
C GLU A 91 -2.84 -9.62 -3.38
N ILE A 92 -2.22 -8.90 -2.43
CA ILE A 92 -0.84 -9.13 -2.01
C ILE A 92 -0.69 -10.51 -1.34
N ILE A 93 -1.62 -10.92 -0.48
CA ILE A 93 -1.62 -12.23 0.18
C ILE A 93 -1.58 -13.35 -0.86
N HIS A 94 -2.50 -13.31 -1.84
CA HIS A 94 -2.56 -14.34 -2.89
C HIS A 94 -1.40 -14.26 -3.89
N THR A 95 -0.83 -13.07 -4.12
CA THR A 95 0.29 -12.92 -5.07
C THR A 95 1.61 -13.44 -4.50
N PHE A 96 1.79 -13.35 -3.18
CA PHE A 96 3.04 -13.72 -2.50
C PHE A 96 2.90 -14.90 -1.53
N ASP A 97 1.73 -15.55 -1.52
CA ASP A 97 1.44 -16.73 -0.69
C ASP A 97 1.68 -16.49 0.81
N LEU A 98 1.26 -15.33 1.32
CA LEU A 98 1.53 -14.90 2.70
C LEU A 98 0.71 -15.65 3.77
N ASN A 99 -0.23 -16.50 3.37
CA ASN A 99 -1.15 -17.22 4.27
C ASN A 99 -1.05 -18.76 4.18
N THR A 100 0.03 -19.30 3.60
CA THR A 100 0.13 -20.74 3.30
C THR A 100 0.44 -21.65 4.49
N ASP A 101 1.00 -21.11 5.57
CA ASP A 101 1.32 -21.88 6.77
C ASP A 101 0.05 -22.14 7.59
N ASN A 102 -0.22 -23.36 8.05
CA ASN A 102 -1.42 -23.66 8.86
C ASN A 102 -1.20 -23.49 10.37
N ARG A 103 0.03 -23.22 10.82
CA ARG A 103 0.30 -23.02 12.24
C ARG A 103 -0.28 -21.68 12.73
N PRO A 104 -0.52 -21.53 14.05
CA PRO A 104 -0.79 -20.23 14.65
C PRO A 104 0.33 -19.21 14.38
N MET A 105 -0.06 -18.02 13.92
CA MET A 105 0.85 -16.93 13.58
C MET A 105 0.56 -15.66 14.40
N ASN A 106 1.61 -14.88 14.64
CA ASN A 106 1.48 -13.56 15.24
C ASN A 106 1.64 -12.46 14.17
N PHE A 107 0.70 -11.54 14.15
CA PHE A 107 0.65 -10.42 13.21
C PHE A 107 0.80 -9.09 13.94
N PHE A 108 1.45 -8.12 13.30
CA PHE A 108 1.51 -6.75 13.79
C PHE A 108 1.21 -5.75 12.66
N HIS A 109 0.26 -4.86 12.90
CA HIS A 109 -0.28 -3.93 11.92
C HIS A 109 -0.03 -2.49 12.38
N LEU A 110 0.87 -1.79 11.67
CA LEU A 110 1.39 -0.47 12.02
C LEU A 110 0.67 0.65 11.24
N ALA A 111 0.05 1.58 11.98
CA ALA A 111 -0.63 2.75 11.44
C ALA A 111 -1.73 2.43 10.41
N GLU A 112 -2.48 1.34 10.64
CA GLU A 112 -3.45 0.80 9.66
C GLU A 112 -4.93 0.99 10.05
N GLY A 113 -5.25 1.90 10.97
CA GLY A 113 -6.65 2.22 11.30
C GLY A 113 -7.45 2.54 10.02
N PRO A 114 -8.66 1.98 9.81
CA PRO A 114 -9.49 1.21 10.74
C PRO A 114 -9.25 -0.32 10.75
N GLY A 115 -8.26 -0.85 10.03
CA GLY A 115 -7.88 -2.27 10.09
C GLY A 115 -8.21 -3.12 8.85
N GLY A 116 -8.33 -2.53 7.66
CA GLY A 116 -8.66 -3.30 6.44
C GLY A 116 -7.67 -4.42 6.11
N PHE A 117 -6.38 -4.24 6.43
CA PHE A 117 -5.36 -5.29 6.28
C PHE A 117 -5.53 -6.41 7.31
N ILE A 118 -5.89 -6.08 8.56
CA ILE A 118 -6.21 -7.06 9.61
C ILE A 118 -7.39 -7.93 9.15
N GLU A 119 -8.46 -7.28 8.69
CA GLU A 119 -9.65 -7.95 8.18
C GLU A 119 -9.32 -8.91 7.03
N ALA A 120 -8.43 -8.53 6.12
CA ALA A 120 -7.99 -9.38 5.03
C ALA A 120 -7.26 -10.64 5.51
N PHE A 121 -6.38 -10.53 6.51
CA PHE A 121 -5.72 -11.71 7.08
C PHE A 121 -6.67 -12.59 7.88
N VAL A 122 -7.52 -12.01 8.72
CA VAL A 122 -8.56 -12.74 9.45
C VAL A 122 -9.42 -13.55 8.48
N LYS A 123 -9.86 -12.93 7.37
CA LYS A 123 -10.71 -13.56 6.36
C LYS A 123 -10.00 -14.64 5.54
N THR A 124 -8.71 -14.48 5.25
CA THR A 124 -7.95 -15.42 4.40
C THR A 124 -7.30 -16.56 5.17
N ARG A 125 -7.04 -16.38 6.46
CA ARG A 125 -6.46 -17.42 7.32
C ARG A 125 -7.50 -18.26 8.03
N GLU A 126 -8.63 -17.66 8.40
CA GLU A 126 -9.73 -18.32 9.13
C GLU A 126 -9.26 -19.16 10.34
N ASN A 127 -8.15 -18.76 10.97
CA ASN A 127 -7.53 -19.47 12.08
C ASN A 127 -7.70 -18.69 13.39
N LYS A 128 -8.54 -19.22 14.29
CA LYS A 128 -8.85 -18.59 15.58
C LYS A 128 -7.66 -18.53 16.54
N ASN A 129 -6.60 -19.30 16.29
CA ASN A 129 -5.39 -19.30 17.11
C ASN A 129 -4.37 -18.25 16.66
N ASP A 130 -4.57 -17.61 15.50
CA ASP A 130 -3.75 -16.47 15.09
C ASP A 130 -4.02 -15.27 16.01
N VAL A 131 -2.99 -14.47 16.29
CA VAL A 131 -3.11 -13.26 17.10
C VAL A 131 -2.74 -12.05 16.26
N TYR A 132 -3.64 -11.07 16.18
CA TYR A 132 -3.44 -9.86 15.39
C TYR A 132 -3.28 -8.66 16.31
N HIS A 133 -2.15 -7.98 16.25
CA HIS A 133 -1.92 -6.73 16.99
C HIS A 133 -2.11 -5.53 16.06
N GLY A 134 -3.02 -4.62 16.39
CA GLY A 134 -3.24 -3.38 15.65
C GLY A 134 -2.80 -2.15 16.44
N MET A 135 -1.89 -1.36 15.88
CA MET A 135 -1.42 -0.10 16.48
C MET A 135 -1.66 1.05 15.51
N THR A 136 -2.45 2.04 15.91
CA THR A 136 -2.70 3.25 15.13
C THR A 136 -2.81 4.45 16.07
N LEU A 137 -2.57 5.65 15.54
CA LEU A 137 -2.73 6.88 16.30
C LEU A 137 -4.16 6.98 16.85
N ILE A 138 -4.30 7.21 18.16
CA ILE A 138 -5.59 7.50 18.76
C ILE A 138 -5.82 9.00 18.64
N ASP A 139 -6.88 9.33 17.93
CA ASP A 139 -7.44 10.65 17.83
C ASP A 139 -8.16 11.02 19.13
N ALA A 140 -7.55 11.87 19.96
CA ALA A 140 -8.15 12.39 21.19
C ALA A 140 -9.25 13.43 20.91
N ASP A 141 -9.22 14.09 19.73
CA ASP A 141 -9.98 15.30 19.43
C ASP A 141 -11.11 15.08 18.40
N ASN A 142 -11.37 13.84 17.98
CA ASN A 142 -12.35 13.48 16.94
C ASN A 142 -12.09 14.16 15.59
N GLU A 143 -10.84 14.40 15.22
CA GLU A 143 -10.48 14.87 13.89
C GLU A 143 -10.88 13.86 12.80
N VAL A 144 -11.69 14.31 11.85
CA VAL A 144 -12.30 13.48 10.78
C VAL A 144 -11.26 12.74 9.94
N ASN A 145 -10.03 13.26 9.85
CA ASN A 145 -8.97 12.77 8.97
C ASN A 145 -7.93 11.88 9.66
N VAL A 146 -8.05 11.64 10.98
CA VAL A 146 -7.12 10.75 11.69
C VAL A 146 -7.65 9.30 11.67
N PRO A 147 -6.84 8.32 11.24
CA PRO A 147 -7.22 6.91 11.25
C PRO A 147 -7.66 6.45 12.65
N SER A 148 -8.88 5.90 12.79
CA SER A 148 -9.40 5.43 14.08
C SER A 148 -10.11 4.08 13.99
N TRP A 149 -10.20 3.38 15.12
CA TRP A 149 -10.89 2.10 15.26
C TRP A 149 -12.42 2.22 15.35
N LYS A 150 -12.99 3.43 15.26
CA LYS A 150 -14.43 3.69 15.44
C LYS A 150 -15.32 2.87 14.49
N ARG A 151 -14.83 2.56 13.29
CA ARG A 151 -15.56 1.73 12.30
C ARG A 151 -15.39 0.23 12.53
N ALA A 152 -14.52 -0.17 13.44
CA ALA A 152 -14.12 -1.55 13.67
C ALA A 152 -14.78 -2.19 14.92
N ASP A 153 -15.64 -1.49 15.66
CA ASP A 153 -16.22 -2.00 16.92
C ASP A 153 -16.88 -3.38 16.78
N THR A 154 -17.72 -3.58 15.76
CA THR A 154 -18.35 -4.87 15.49
C THR A 154 -17.31 -5.93 15.13
N PHE A 155 -16.36 -5.58 14.25
CA PHE A 155 -15.30 -6.48 13.82
C PHE A 155 -14.43 -6.95 15.00
N LEU A 156 -14.05 -6.04 15.91
CA LEU A 156 -13.25 -6.35 17.10
C LEU A 156 -14.01 -7.24 18.09
N LYS A 157 -15.33 -7.05 18.24
CA LYS A 157 -16.18 -7.91 19.07
C LYS A 157 -16.31 -9.33 18.50
N GLU A 158 -16.42 -9.44 17.18
CA GLU A 158 -16.51 -10.74 16.49
C GLU A 158 -15.18 -11.49 16.43
N ASN A 159 -14.06 -10.76 16.51
CA ASN A 159 -12.70 -11.31 16.38
C ASN A 159 -11.85 -10.98 17.63
N PRO A 160 -12.06 -11.68 18.76
CA PRO A 160 -11.37 -11.40 20.03
C PRO A 160 -9.86 -11.67 20.00
N ASN A 161 -9.37 -12.33 18.95
CA ASN A 161 -7.96 -12.54 18.68
C ASN A 161 -7.28 -11.32 18.02
N VAL A 162 -8.05 -10.29 17.65
CA VAL A 162 -7.55 -8.97 17.27
C VAL A 162 -7.42 -8.09 18.51
N LYS A 163 -6.20 -7.67 18.82
CA LYS A 163 -5.82 -6.92 20.01
C LYS A 163 -5.27 -5.55 19.62
N LEU A 164 -5.78 -4.50 20.23
CA LEU A 164 -5.26 -3.15 20.02
C LEU A 164 -4.03 -2.90 20.90
N GLU A 165 -3.00 -2.32 20.32
CA GLU A 165 -1.77 -1.91 20.99
C GLU A 165 -1.64 -0.39 20.92
N TYR A 166 -1.40 0.22 22.08
CA TYR A 166 -1.40 1.68 22.24
C TYR A 166 -0.02 2.22 22.63
N GLY A 167 0.96 1.34 22.82
CA GLY A 167 2.29 1.71 23.24
C GLY A 167 2.34 2.16 24.70
N LYS A 168 3.49 2.71 25.09
CA LYS A 168 3.75 3.15 26.47
C LYS A 168 2.97 4.40 26.86
N ASP A 169 2.81 5.33 25.92
CA ASP A 169 2.11 6.61 26.16
C ASP A 169 0.59 6.51 25.93
N GLY A 170 0.10 5.35 25.49
CA GLY A 170 -1.32 5.12 25.24
C GLY A 170 -1.87 5.79 23.98
N THR A 171 -1.02 6.40 23.14
CA THR A 171 -1.47 7.15 21.94
C THR A 171 -1.41 6.33 20.66
N GLY A 172 -0.70 5.21 20.63
CA GLY A 172 -0.41 4.46 19.41
C GLY A 172 0.50 5.20 18.41
N ASN A 173 1.13 6.32 18.82
CA ASN A 173 2.03 7.08 17.96
C ASN A 173 3.34 6.30 17.71
N ILE A 174 3.57 5.91 16.46
CA ILE A 174 4.81 5.20 16.06
C ILE A 174 6.01 6.14 15.88
N LEU A 175 5.80 7.46 15.86
CA LEU A 175 6.87 8.47 15.90
C LEU A 175 7.24 8.83 17.36
N ASN A 176 7.27 7.82 18.23
CA ASN A 176 7.61 7.96 19.65
C ASN A 176 8.60 6.87 20.07
N MET A 177 9.74 7.28 20.65
CA MET A 177 10.80 6.35 21.10
C MET A 177 10.35 5.46 22.26
N GLY A 178 9.54 5.97 23.19
CA GLY A 178 8.98 5.18 24.29
C GLY A 178 8.05 4.07 23.80
N ASN A 179 7.26 4.35 22.77
CA ASN A 179 6.40 3.37 22.12
C ASN A 179 7.18 2.31 21.35
N LEU A 180 8.27 2.69 20.67
CA LEU A 180 9.19 1.74 20.05
C LEU A 180 9.76 0.80 21.11
N LYS A 181 10.37 1.33 22.18
CA LYS A 181 10.98 0.52 23.25
C LYS A 181 9.99 -0.45 23.89
N HIS A 182 8.76 0.00 24.14
CA HIS A 182 7.68 -0.86 24.64
C HIS A 182 7.38 -2.02 23.69
N CYS A 183 7.27 -1.74 22.40
CA CYS A 183 7.00 -2.78 21.41
C CYS A 183 8.19 -3.74 21.26
N VAL A 184 9.43 -3.25 21.33
CA VAL A 184 10.63 -4.11 21.31
C VAL A 184 10.63 -5.06 22.51
N GLU A 185 10.42 -4.56 23.73
CA GLU A 185 10.37 -5.38 24.94
C GLU A 185 9.31 -6.49 24.86
N LYS A 186 8.13 -6.16 24.32
CA LYS A 186 6.99 -7.08 24.28
C LYS A 186 7.04 -8.05 23.09
N TYR A 187 7.52 -7.61 21.94
CA TYR A 187 7.30 -8.29 20.65
C TYR A 187 8.56 -8.66 19.87
N SER A 188 9.76 -8.37 20.39
CA SER A 188 11.03 -8.69 19.70
C SER A 188 11.12 -10.14 19.25
N ASN A 189 11.43 -10.35 17.96
CA ASN A 189 11.56 -11.64 17.28
C ASN A 189 10.31 -12.55 17.32
N LYS A 190 9.11 -11.99 17.53
CA LYS A 190 7.86 -12.79 17.68
C LYS A 190 6.91 -12.72 16.49
N MET A 191 7.00 -11.68 15.66
CA MET A 191 6.01 -11.42 14.62
C MET A 191 6.32 -12.17 13.33
N ASP A 192 5.39 -13.02 12.90
CA ASP A 192 5.50 -13.77 11.66
C ASP A 192 5.21 -12.87 10.45
N ILE A 193 4.21 -12.00 10.57
CA ILE A 193 3.86 -11.02 9.55
C ILE A 193 3.73 -9.64 10.20
N ILE A 194 4.37 -8.66 9.61
CA ILE A 194 4.19 -7.26 9.95
C ILE A 194 3.64 -6.56 8.71
N THR A 195 2.67 -5.68 8.87
CA THR A 195 2.22 -4.79 7.80
C THR A 195 2.22 -3.34 8.26
N ALA A 196 2.40 -2.42 7.32
CA ALA A 196 2.34 -1.01 7.59
C ALA A 196 1.73 -0.25 6.39
N ASP A 197 0.54 0.32 6.59
CA ASP A 197 -0.26 1.07 5.58
C ASP A 197 -0.41 2.55 5.96
N GLY A 198 0.50 3.06 6.82
CA GLY A 198 0.47 4.42 7.32
C GLY A 198 0.65 5.47 6.22
N GLY A 199 -0.15 6.53 6.30
CA GLY A 199 -0.08 7.68 5.41
C GLY A 199 -0.74 8.91 6.03
N PHE A 200 -0.37 10.10 5.57
CA PHE A 200 -1.05 11.34 5.91
C PHE A 200 -2.07 11.70 4.82
N ASP A 201 -2.99 12.63 5.11
CA ASP A 201 -3.82 13.22 4.06
C ASP A 201 -2.96 14.16 3.21
N PHE A 202 -2.68 13.75 1.97
CA PHE A 202 -1.86 14.49 1.02
C PHE A 202 -2.70 15.25 -0.02
N SER A 203 -3.99 15.46 0.24
CA SER A 203 -4.91 16.12 -0.70
C SER A 203 -4.44 17.49 -1.20
N VAL A 204 -3.54 18.16 -0.47
CA VAL A 204 -3.06 19.51 -0.79
C VAL A 204 -1.66 19.52 -1.43
N ASP A 205 -0.85 18.48 -1.26
CA ASP A 205 0.54 18.48 -1.74
C ASP A 205 1.03 17.08 -2.14
N PHE A 206 0.62 16.65 -3.33
CA PHE A 206 1.00 15.36 -3.89
C PHE A 206 2.48 15.30 -4.33
N ASN A 207 3.10 16.46 -4.62
CA ASN A 207 4.47 16.52 -5.14
C ASN A 207 5.50 16.41 -4.00
N ASN A 208 5.20 16.91 -2.80
CA ASN A 208 6.07 16.73 -1.62
C ASN A 208 5.74 15.48 -0.78
N GLN A 209 4.88 14.59 -1.28
CA GLN A 209 4.46 13.39 -0.57
C GLN A 209 5.64 12.50 -0.13
N GLU A 210 6.66 12.32 -0.99
CA GLU A 210 7.85 11.52 -0.68
C GLU A 210 8.64 12.11 0.50
N ILE A 211 8.76 13.43 0.56
CA ILE A 211 9.45 14.15 1.66
C ILE A 211 8.66 14.00 2.96
N SER A 212 7.35 14.29 2.90
CA SER A 212 6.51 14.36 4.10
C SER A 212 6.32 13.01 4.78
N ILE A 213 6.29 11.90 4.02
CA ILE A 213 6.07 10.56 4.58
C ILE A 213 7.35 9.89 5.10
N THR A 214 8.53 10.38 4.72
CA THR A 214 9.81 9.67 4.96
C THR A 214 10.07 9.32 6.42
N ARG A 215 9.71 10.21 7.35
CA ARG A 215 9.84 9.95 8.79
C ARG A 215 8.94 8.79 9.25
N LEU A 216 7.71 8.74 8.72
CA LEU A 216 6.78 7.66 9.01
C LEU A 216 7.22 6.34 8.38
N LEU A 217 7.76 6.36 7.16
CA LEU A 217 8.33 5.18 6.52
C LEU A 217 9.47 4.60 7.35
N PHE A 218 10.41 5.44 7.78
CA PHE A 218 11.50 5.00 8.63
C PHE A 218 10.99 4.41 9.94
N ALA A 219 10.05 5.08 10.62
CA ALA A 219 9.43 4.54 11.83
C ALA A 219 8.80 3.15 11.61
N GLN A 220 7.99 2.97 10.57
CA GLN A 220 7.36 1.69 10.23
C GLN A 220 8.41 0.60 9.98
N ILE A 221 9.50 0.92 9.27
CA ILE A 221 10.62 0.01 9.03
C ILE A 221 11.31 -0.37 10.35
N ILE A 222 11.64 0.59 11.21
CA ILE A 222 12.34 0.33 12.47
C ILE A 222 11.50 -0.56 13.38
N PHE A 223 10.21 -0.27 13.54
CA PHE A 223 9.29 -1.13 14.28
C PHE A 223 9.27 -2.54 13.71
N ALA A 224 9.14 -2.68 12.38
CA ALA A 224 9.14 -3.98 11.73
C ALA A 224 10.44 -4.76 12.01
N LEU A 225 11.61 -4.17 11.71
CA LEU A 225 12.91 -4.83 11.89
C LEU A 225 13.19 -5.24 13.34
N CYS A 226 12.69 -4.48 14.33
CA CYS A 226 12.90 -4.80 15.74
C CYS A 226 11.97 -5.88 16.29
N MET A 227 10.79 -6.08 15.69
CA MET A 227 9.78 -7.07 16.13
C MET A 227 9.73 -8.35 15.28
N GLN A 228 10.25 -8.31 14.05
CA GLN A 228 10.15 -9.39 13.08
C GLN A 228 10.86 -10.66 13.57
N LYS A 229 10.15 -11.79 13.50
CA LYS A 229 10.72 -13.13 13.71
C LYS A 229 11.54 -13.57 12.49
N LYS A 230 12.59 -14.38 12.72
CA LYS A 230 13.33 -15.03 11.62
C LYS A 230 12.38 -15.79 10.69
N GLY A 231 12.56 -15.61 9.39
CA GLY A 231 11.69 -16.17 8.34
C GLY A 231 10.38 -15.40 8.14
N GLY A 232 10.10 -14.37 8.96
CA GLY A 232 8.88 -13.57 8.84
C GLY A 232 8.86 -12.67 7.60
N CYS A 233 7.67 -12.14 7.30
CA CYS A 233 7.42 -11.25 6.17
C CYS A 233 6.97 -9.86 6.64
N PHE A 234 7.28 -8.85 5.84
CA PHE A 234 6.88 -7.46 6.07
C PHE A 234 6.25 -6.85 4.81
N VAL A 235 5.13 -6.17 4.95
CA VAL A 235 4.47 -5.43 3.86
C VAL A 235 4.41 -3.94 4.22
N LEU A 236 5.00 -3.08 3.39
CA LEU A 236 5.07 -1.65 3.65
C LEU A 236 4.46 -0.86 2.49
N LYS A 237 3.54 0.04 2.78
CA LYS A 237 3.10 1.04 1.81
C LYS A 237 4.21 2.03 1.50
N LEU A 238 4.36 2.32 0.22
CA LEU A 238 5.31 3.30 -0.30
C LEU A 238 4.61 4.20 -1.33
N PHE A 239 5.13 5.41 -1.52
CA PHE A 239 4.72 6.32 -2.58
C PHE A 239 5.82 6.43 -3.63
N ASP A 240 6.10 7.61 -4.18
CA ASP A 240 7.20 7.84 -5.11
C ASP A 240 8.57 7.41 -4.52
N CYS A 241 9.52 7.10 -5.40
CA CYS A 241 10.85 6.63 -5.05
C CYS A 241 11.86 7.28 -6.00
N PHE A 242 12.02 8.59 -5.83
CA PHE A 242 12.93 9.41 -6.63
C PHE A 242 14.09 9.96 -5.79
N MET A 243 13.90 10.09 -4.48
CA MET A 243 14.85 10.72 -3.57
C MET A 243 15.74 9.69 -2.86
N GLN A 244 16.95 10.14 -2.49
CA GLN A 244 17.99 9.25 -1.95
C GLN A 244 17.57 8.58 -0.64
N HIS A 245 16.82 9.26 0.22
CA HIS A 245 16.33 8.68 1.46
C HIS A 245 15.43 7.46 1.21
N THR A 246 14.55 7.51 0.21
CA THR A 246 13.68 6.38 -0.13
C THR A 246 14.48 5.21 -0.70
N VAL A 247 15.45 5.51 -1.57
CA VAL A 247 16.39 4.52 -2.11
C VAL A 247 17.15 3.83 -0.97
N ASP A 248 17.67 4.60 -0.01
CA ASP A 248 18.39 4.08 1.16
C ASP A 248 17.48 3.13 1.98
N LEU A 249 16.21 3.48 2.21
CA LEU A 249 15.26 2.63 2.95
C LEU A 249 15.03 1.28 2.26
N LEU A 250 14.85 1.27 0.93
CA LEU A 250 14.68 0.03 0.17
C LEU A 250 15.96 -0.82 0.15
N TYR A 251 17.12 -0.16 0.08
CA TYR A 251 18.42 -0.82 0.13
C TYR A 251 18.66 -1.49 1.49
N ILE A 252 18.29 -0.79 2.58
CA ILE A 252 18.31 -1.32 3.93
C ILE A 252 17.39 -2.55 4.02
N LEU A 253 16.12 -2.46 3.61
CA LEU A 253 15.22 -3.63 3.62
C LEU A 253 15.80 -4.83 2.85
N SER A 254 16.44 -4.57 1.71
CA SER A 254 17.09 -5.61 0.90
C SER A 254 18.32 -6.24 1.57
N ALA A 255 18.88 -5.61 2.61
CA ALA A 255 19.90 -6.22 3.47
C ALA A 255 19.29 -7.14 4.54
N PHE A 256 18.08 -6.84 5.03
CA PHE A 256 17.43 -7.56 6.15
C PHE A 256 16.55 -8.75 5.74
N TYR A 257 16.08 -8.81 4.49
CA TYR A 257 15.19 -9.88 4.00
C TYR A 257 15.82 -10.62 2.82
N GLU A 258 15.53 -11.91 2.64
CA GLU A 258 16.08 -12.67 1.50
C GLU A 258 15.57 -12.15 0.16
N LYS A 259 14.29 -11.76 0.11
CA LYS A 259 13.64 -11.28 -1.11
C LYS A 259 12.81 -10.04 -0.79
N VAL A 260 12.98 -8.98 -1.57
CA VAL A 260 12.22 -7.73 -1.43
C VAL A 260 11.61 -7.39 -2.78
N TYR A 261 10.30 -7.24 -2.81
CA TYR A 261 9.54 -6.98 -4.02
C TYR A 261 8.89 -5.60 -3.96
N ILE A 262 8.77 -4.95 -5.12
CA ILE A 262 7.84 -3.82 -5.29
C ILE A 262 6.64 -4.29 -6.09
N ILE A 263 5.45 -3.99 -5.61
CA ILE A 263 4.17 -4.30 -6.26
C ILE A 263 3.23 -3.11 -6.20
N LYS A 264 2.53 -2.83 -7.30
CA LYS A 264 1.36 -1.97 -7.32
C LYS A 264 0.12 -2.84 -7.55
N PRO A 265 -0.68 -3.14 -6.50
CA PRO A 265 -1.89 -3.93 -6.65
C PRO A 265 -2.84 -3.30 -7.66
N HIS A 266 -3.60 -4.12 -8.39
CA HIS A 266 -4.61 -3.68 -9.34
C HIS A 266 -5.71 -2.85 -8.66
N THR A 267 -5.97 -3.14 -7.38
CA THR A 267 -6.89 -2.40 -6.51
C THR A 267 -6.32 -1.08 -5.97
N SER A 268 -5.05 -0.77 -6.23
CA SER A 268 -4.49 0.58 -6.07
C SER A 268 -4.63 1.37 -7.37
N ARG A 269 -5.10 2.62 -7.29
CA ARG A 269 -5.45 3.42 -8.47
C ARG A 269 -4.22 3.70 -9.33
N TYR A 270 -4.37 3.63 -10.65
CA TYR A 270 -3.24 3.78 -11.58
C TYR A 270 -2.68 5.21 -11.60
N ALA A 271 -3.52 6.22 -11.40
CA ALA A 271 -3.10 7.62 -11.35
C ALA A 271 -2.35 8.02 -10.06
N ASN A 272 -2.34 7.18 -9.01
CA ASN A 272 -1.66 7.51 -7.76
C ASN A 272 -0.26 6.88 -7.67
N SER A 273 0.56 7.45 -6.80
CA SER A 273 1.93 6.97 -6.53
C SER A 273 1.99 5.84 -5.52
N GLU A 274 0.85 5.39 -4.96
CA GLU A 274 0.80 4.34 -3.95
C GLU A 274 1.22 2.98 -4.56
N LYS A 275 2.16 2.33 -3.89
CA LYS A 275 2.60 0.96 -4.13
C LYS A 275 2.98 0.30 -2.79
N TYR A 276 3.39 -0.96 -2.84
CA TYR A 276 3.75 -1.73 -1.66
C TYR A 276 5.08 -2.45 -1.86
N ILE A 277 5.85 -2.50 -0.78
CA ILE A 277 7.05 -3.31 -0.66
C ILE A 277 6.67 -4.59 0.07
N VAL A 278 7.03 -5.74 -0.49
CA VAL A 278 6.82 -7.05 0.11
C VAL A 278 8.16 -7.69 0.39
N CYS A 279 8.52 -7.74 1.66
CA CYS A 279 9.73 -8.33 2.18
C CYS A 279 9.45 -9.76 2.65
N LYS A 280 10.21 -10.75 2.17
CA LYS A 280 10.06 -12.16 2.53
C LYS A 280 11.33 -12.71 3.17
N ASN A 281 11.13 -13.58 4.16
CA ASN A 281 12.16 -14.30 4.89
C ASN A 281 13.17 -13.37 5.57
N PHE A 282 12.78 -12.81 6.70
CA PHE A 282 13.69 -12.06 7.56
C PHE A 282 14.88 -12.91 8.01
N ILE A 283 16.11 -12.40 7.88
CA ILE A 283 17.30 -13.26 8.00
C ILE A 283 17.85 -13.38 9.43
N PHE A 284 17.51 -12.44 10.32
CA PHE A 284 18.07 -12.39 11.67
C PHE A 284 17.20 -13.16 12.67
N SER A 285 17.85 -13.89 13.58
CA SER A 285 17.20 -14.56 14.72
C SER A 285 17.11 -13.68 15.97
N SER A 286 17.89 -12.61 16.02
CA SER A 286 17.95 -11.68 17.13
C SER A 286 18.23 -10.28 16.59
N ASN A 287 17.70 -9.27 17.26
CA ASN A 287 17.89 -7.87 16.91
C ASN A 287 19.17 -7.26 17.52
N THR A 288 19.90 -7.96 18.37
CA THR A 288 21.08 -7.44 19.10
C THR A 288 22.15 -6.84 18.20
N TYR A 289 22.32 -7.35 16.98
CA TYR A 289 23.32 -6.87 16.02
C TYR A 289 23.06 -5.44 15.52
N TYR A 290 21.80 -5.03 15.45
CA TYR A 290 21.38 -3.79 14.79
C TYR A 290 20.51 -2.88 15.66
N LEU A 291 19.94 -3.39 16.75
CA LEU A 291 18.98 -2.66 17.59
C LEU A 291 19.53 -1.31 18.05
N ASN A 292 20.74 -1.27 18.63
CA ASN A 292 21.34 -0.02 19.09
C ASN A 292 21.59 0.99 17.95
N ILE A 293 21.97 0.51 16.76
CA ILE A 293 22.18 1.36 15.58
C ILE A 293 20.83 1.99 15.18
N LEU A 294 19.80 1.16 15.07
CA LEU A 294 18.46 1.57 14.67
C LEU A 294 17.84 2.55 15.69
N GLU A 295 17.91 2.25 16.98
CA GLU A 295 17.41 3.13 18.05
C GLU A 295 18.13 4.49 18.03
N THR A 296 19.46 4.49 17.91
CA THR A 296 20.24 5.73 17.87
C THR A 296 19.84 6.60 16.67
N GLN A 297 19.69 6.02 15.47
CA GLN A 297 19.30 6.79 14.29
C GLN A 297 17.84 7.26 14.37
N PHE A 298 16.95 6.44 14.95
CA PHE A 298 15.56 6.81 15.16
C PHE A 298 15.43 7.98 16.14
N GLU A 299 16.18 7.98 17.24
CA GLU A 299 16.23 9.09 18.19
C GLU A 299 16.69 10.39 17.55
N LYS A 300 17.79 10.34 16.77
CA LYS A 300 18.29 11.50 16.01
C LYS A 300 17.25 12.07 15.07
N MET A 301 16.54 11.21 14.33
CA MET A 301 15.46 11.64 13.45
C MET A 301 14.36 12.33 14.25
N LEU A 302 13.89 11.74 15.35
CA LEU A 302 12.80 12.29 16.17
C LEU A 302 13.14 13.67 16.74
N GLN A 303 14.39 13.92 17.11
CA GLN A 303 14.85 15.20 17.65
C GLN A 303 14.99 16.32 16.59
N SER A 304 15.16 15.95 15.33
CA SER A 304 15.31 16.91 14.24
C SER A 304 13.98 17.24 13.56
N LYS A 305 13.84 18.50 13.15
CA LYS A 305 12.75 19.02 12.31
C LYS A 305 13.19 19.30 10.86
N LYS A 306 14.45 19.02 10.54
CA LYS A 306 15.04 19.25 9.21
C LYS A 306 14.55 18.22 8.20
N HIS A 307 14.80 18.47 6.92
CA HIS A 307 14.45 17.54 5.86
C HIS A 307 15.40 16.36 5.84
N VAL A 308 14.85 15.15 5.72
CA VAL A 308 15.64 13.92 5.69
C VAL A 308 16.29 13.75 4.32
N HIS A 309 17.61 13.60 4.28
CA HIS A 309 18.36 13.40 3.04
C HIS A 309 18.76 11.96 2.83
N ARG A 310 19.30 11.29 3.86
CA ARG A 310 19.87 9.95 3.76
C ARG A 310 19.70 9.11 5.02
N PHE A 311 19.78 7.79 4.82
CA PHE A 311 19.87 6.79 5.89
C PHE A 311 21.12 5.92 5.79
N LEU A 312 22.02 6.17 4.84
CA LEU A 312 23.28 5.44 4.64
C LEU A 312 24.46 6.39 4.47
N THR A 313 25.63 6.01 4.99
CA THR A 313 26.91 6.72 4.77
C THR A 313 27.65 6.30 3.50
N ILE A 314 27.23 5.19 2.88
CA ILE A 314 27.86 4.60 1.69
C ILE A 314 26.98 4.82 0.45
N PRO A 315 27.55 4.83 -0.76
CA PRO A 315 26.75 4.83 -1.98
C PRO A 315 25.94 3.54 -2.12
N VAL A 316 24.78 3.67 -2.75
CA VAL A 316 23.95 2.53 -3.15
C VAL A 316 24.54 1.93 -4.43
N SER A 317 24.55 0.60 -4.54
CA SER A 317 25.12 -0.07 -5.72
C SER A 317 24.37 0.31 -7.00
N ASN A 318 25.10 0.53 -8.11
CA ASN A 318 24.49 0.88 -9.39
C ASN A 318 23.47 -0.15 -9.88
N ILE A 319 23.71 -1.45 -9.66
CA ILE A 319 22.75 -2.51 -10.03
C ILE A 319 21.40 -2.30 -9.34
N PHE A 320 21.40 -1.91 -8.07
CA PHE A 320 20.19 -1.61 -7.32
C PHE A 320 19.48 -0.36 -7.85
N ILE A 321 20.25 0.70 -8.14
CA ILE A 321 19.72 1.94 -8.74
C ILE A 321 19.06 1.63 -10.09
N THR A 322 19.76 0.94 -10.99
CA THR A 322 19.22 0.57 -12.31
C THR A 322 17.93 -0.24 -12.19
N LYS A 323 17.84 -1.18 -11.24
CA LYS A 323 16.59 -1.92 -11.01
C LYS A 323 15.44 -1.06 -10.50
N LEU A 324 15.72 -0.06 -9.66
CA LEU A 324 14.71 0.92 -9.26
C LEU A 324 14.29 1.82 -10.42
N GLU A 325 15.22 2.24 -11.28
CA GLU A 325 14.91 3.07 -12.45
C GLU A 325 14.10 2.31 -13.50
N GLU A 326 14.41 1.03 -13.76
CA GLU A 326 13.60 0.14 -14.60
C GLU A 326 12.15 0.04 -14.07
N TYR A 327 12.02 -0.19 -12.77
CA TYR A 327 10.72 -0.23 -12.09
C TYR A 327 9.97 1.10 -12.24
N ASN A 328 10.66 2.21 -11.94
CA ASN A 328 10.09 3.56 -11.98
C ASN A 328 9.62 3.89 -13.39
N ALA A 329 10.40 3.57 -14.43
CA ALA A 329 10.02 3.80 -15.82
C ALA A 329 8.68 3.13 -16.18
N ILE A 330 8.47 1.88 -15.76
CA ILE A 330 7.27 1.13 -16.11
C ILE A 330 6.02 1.69 -15.40
N PHE A 331 6.10 1.90 -14.09
CA PHE A 331 4.94 2.40 -13.34
C PHE A 331 4.70 3.89 -13.53
N GLY A 332 5.76 4.67 -13.63
CA GLY A 332 5.66 6.09 -13.90
C GLY A 332 5.02 6.37 -15.26
N GLN A 333 5.41 5.62 -16.30
CA GLN A 333 4.76 5.72 -17.61
C GLN A 333 3.27 5.36 -17.53
N GLN A 334 2.92 4.27 -16.86
CA GLN A 334 1.51 3.89 -16.66
C GLN A 334 0.71 4.96 -15.92
N GLN A 335 1.31 5.61 -14.92
CA GLN A 335 0.69 6.69 -14.16
C GLN A 335 0.47 7.93 -15.03
N ILE A 336 1.49 8.37 -15.78
CA ILE A 336 1.39 9.49 -16.74
C ILE A 336 0.27 9.22 -17.75
N GLU A 337 0.26 8.04 -18.36
CA GLU A 337 -0.75 7.66 -19.35
C GLU A 337 -2.16 7.68 -18.76
N ASN A 338 -2.34 7.17 -17.54
CA ASN A 338 -3.65 7.16 -16.90
C ASN A 338 -4.13 8.57 -16.54
N ILE A 339 -3.23 9.45 -16.07
CA ILE A 339 -3.56 10.85 -15.80
C ILE A 339 -3.92 11.56 -17.09
N HIS A 340 -3.05 11.48 -18.10
CA HIS A 340 -3.29 12.08 -19.41
C HIS A 340 -4.62 11.61 -20.02
N TYR A 341 -4.87 10.31 -19.99
CA TYR A 341 -6.09 9.72 -20.52
C TYR A 341 -7.35 10.25 -19.82
N THR A 342 -7.29 10.40 -18.51
CA THR A 342 -8.40 10.94 -17.71
C THR A 342 -8.67 12.40 -18.06
N LEU A 343 -7.62 13.23 -18.16
CA LEU A 343 -7.74 14.63 -18.58
C LEU A 343 -8.31 14.75 -20.00
N CYS A 344 -7.86 13.94 -20.94
CA CYS A 344 -8.42 13.91 -22.30
C CYS A 344 -9.90 13.50 -22.33
N LEU A 345 -10.31 12.55 -21.49
CA LEU A 345 -11.70 12.09 -21.42
C LEU A 345 -12.65 13.19 -20.96
N MET A 346 -12.21 14.06 -20.04
CA MET A 346 -12.99 15.18 -19.51
C MET A 346 -13.40 16.17 -20.62
N HIS A 347 -12.49 16.44 -21.55
CA HIS A 347 -12.70 17.38 -22.66
C HIS A 347 -13.23 16.74 -23.96
N ASN A 348 -13.51 15.44 -23.97
CA ASN A 348 -13.93 14.73 -25.19
C ASN A 348 -15.40 15.01 -25.54
N LYS A 349 -15.70 15.34 -26.81
CA LYS A 349 -17.06 15.58 -27.32
C LYS A 349 -17.97 14.34 -27.24
N ASN A 350 -17.43 13.15 -27.48
CA ASN A 350 -18.16 11.87 -27.43
C ASN A 350 -17.92 11.11 -26.12
N LYS A 351 -17.71 11.84 -25.01
CA LYS A 351 -17.33 11.24 -23.72
C LYS A 351 -18.31 10.20 -23.19
N GLN A 352 -19.62 10.35 -23.43
CA GLN A 352 -20.61 9.46 -22.84
C GLN A 352 -20.53 8.02 -23.37
N GLU A 353 -20.35 7.86 -24.68
CA GLU A 353 -20.18 6.53 -25.30
C GLU A 353 -18.92 5.85 -24.75
N ARG A 354 -17.82 6.60 -24.66
CA ARG A 354 -16.55 6.11 -24.12
C ARG A 354 -16.64 5.73 -22.64
N ILE A 355 -17.37 6.52 -21.85
CA ILE A 355 -17.64 6.19 -20.44
C ILE A 355 -18.44 4.89 -20.33
N ASN A 356 -19.46 4.69 -21.16
CA ASN A 356 -20.26 3.45 -21.14
C ASN A 356 -19.40 2.22 -21.47
N GLN A 357 -18.51 2.33 -22.49
CA GLN A 357 -17.55 1.27 -22.83
C GLN A 357 -16.59 0.98 -21.67
N LEU A 358 -16.06 2.01 -21.01
CA LEU A 358 -15.20 1.86 -19.83
C LEU A 358 -15.92 1.19 -18.67
N ILE A 359 -17.18 1.56 -18.41
CA ILE A 359 -17.98 0.95 -17.34
C ILE A 359 -18.13 -0.54 -17.57
N GLN A 360 -18.48 -0.96 -18.79
CA GLN A 360 -18.61 -2.37 -19.13
C GLN A 360 -17.27 -3.11 -18.96
N ALA A 361 -16.21 -2.63 -19.61
CA ALA A 361 -14.90 -3.27 -19.58
C ALA A 361 -14.31 -3.35 -18.17
N ASN A 362 -14.48 -2.31 -17.34
CA ASN A 362 -13.98 -2.31 -15.97
C ASN A 362 -14.81 -3.21 -15.06
N THR A 363 -16.13 -3.30 -15.28
CA THR A 363 -16.98 -4.25 -14.53
C THR A 363 -16.54 -5.68 -14.78
N GLU A 364 -16.26 -6.05 -16.02
CA GLU A 364 -15.74 -7.38 -16.39
C GLU A 364 -14.37 -7.65 -15.74
N LYS A 365 -13.45 -6.67 -15.75
CA LYS A 365 -12.16 -6.78 -15.05
C LYS A 365 -12.32 -6.97 -13.55
N CYS A 366 -13.25 -6.26 -12.92
CA CYS A 366 -13.56 -6.40 -11.50
C CYS A 366 -14.14 -7.78 -11.16
N VAL A 367 -15.01 -8.32 -12.01
CA VAL A 367 -15.57 -9.67 -11.85
C VAL A 367 -14.46 -10.71 -11.98
N TYR A 368 -13.60 -10.59 -13.00
CA TYR A 368 -12.44 -11.46 -13.16
C TYR A 368 -11.50 -11.40 -11.94
N TRP A 369 -11.23 -10.18 -11.43
CA TRP A 369 -10.45 -10.00 -10.22
C TRP A 369 -11.07 -10.71 -9.02
N CYS A 370 -12.38 -10.55 -8.81
CA CYS A 370 -13.08 -11.21 -7.70
C CYS A 370 -13.00 -12.74 -7.82
N ASN A 371 -13.19 -13.29 -9.02
CA ASN A 371 -13.03 -14.72 -9.28
C ASN A 371 -11.61 -15.20 -8.96
N LYS A 372 -10.59 -14.51 -9.45
CA LYS A 372 -9.18 -14.86 -9.24
C LYS A 372 -8.82 -14.88 -7.74
N HIS A 373 -9.38 -13.97 -6.96
CA HIS A 373 -9.09 -13.83 -5.53
C HIS A 373 -10.17 -14.43 -4.62
N ASN A 374 -11.05 -15.29 -5.13
CA ASN A 374 -12.12 -15.96 -4.36
C ASN A 374 -13.00 -15.00 -3.55
N ILE A 375 -13.26 -13.80 -4.10
CA ILE A 375 -14.14 -12.80 -3.49
C ILE A 375 -15.57 -12.99 -4.03
N PRO A 376 -16.58 -13.13 -3.16
CA PRO A 376 -17.98 -13.19 -3.58
C PRO A 376 -18.37 -11.92 -4.33
N HIS A 377 -18.92 -12.06 -5.52
CA HIS A 377 -19.26 -10.93 -6.39
C HIS A 377 -20.67 -11.06 -6.98
N LEU A 378 -21.18 -9.94 -7.49
CA LEU A 378 -22.41 -9.87 -8.28
C LEU A 378 -22.08 -10.08 -9.76
N SER A 379 -22.84 -10.93 -10.43
CA SER A 379 -22.80 -11.03 -11.89
C SER A 379 -23.68 -9.93 -12.47
N PHE A 380 -23.06 -8.94 -13.12
CA PHE A 380 -23.79 -8.00 -13.95
C PHE A 380 -23.84 -8.60 -15.36
N THR A 381 -24.90 -9.35 -15.67
CA THR A 381 -25.13 -9.77 -17.05
C THR A 381 -25.26 -8.52 -17.91
N PRO A 382 -24.52 -8.42 -19.03
CA PRO A 382 -24.85 -7.44 -20.06
C PRO A 382 -26.32 -7.65 -20.42
N GLU A 383 -27.11 -6.59 -20.47
CA GLU A 383 -28.42 -6.66 -21.10
C GLU A 383 -28.17 -6.94 -22.59
N HIS A 384 -27.97 -8.21 -22.95
CA HIS A 384 -28.12 -8.64 -24.32
C HIS A 384 -29.56 -8.34 -24.69
N ASN A 385 -29.73 -7.49 -25.70
CA ASN A 385 -31.02 -7.17 -26.31
C ASN A 385 -31.87 -8.44 -26.41
N VAL A 386 -32.89 -8.53 -25.56
CA VAL A 386 -33.89 -9.61 -25.53
C VAL A 386 -34.66 -9.71 -26.86
N PHE A 387 -34.46 -8.76 -27.77
CA PHE A 387 -35.06 -8.70 -29.10
C PHE A 387 -34.35 -9.52 -30.19
N LEU A 388 -33.20 -10.14 -29.94
CA LEU A 388 -32.48 -10.95 -30.95
C LEU A 388 -32.64 -12.47 -30.82
N SER A 389 -33.36 -12.96 -29.81
CA SER A 389 -33.56 -14.42 -29.59
C SER A 389 -34.90 -14.98 -30.11
N THR A 390 -35.72 -14.19 -30.80
CA THR A 390 -37.06 -14.62 -31.25
C THR A 390 -37.23 -14.90 -32.75
N SER A 391 -36.15 -15.00 -33.54
CA SER A 391 -36.27 -15.17 -35.00
C SER A 391 -35.70 -16.47 -35.60
N PHE A 392 -35.53 -17.55 -34.84
CA PHE A 392 -35.25 -18.88 -35.40
C PHE A 392 -35.95 -20.00 -34.62
N ASN A 393 -37.27 -20.11 -34.77
CA ASN A 393 -38.00 -21.36 -34.56
C ASN A 393 -39.42 -21.28 -35.14
N ARG A 394 -39.54 -21.12 -36.46
CA ARG A 394 -40.73 -21.51 -37.22
C ARG A 394 -40.29 -21.98 -38.60
N ASN A 395 -40.14 -23.30 -38.74
CA ASN A 395 -40.60 -24.07 -39.90
C ASN A 395 -40.20 -25.54 -39.71
N GLY A 396 -41.19 -26.34 -39.28
CA GLY A 396 -41.09 -27.79 -39.24
C GLY A 396 -42.46 -28.38 -38.92
N ARG A 397 -43.05 -29.05 -39.92
CA ARG A 397 -44.35 -29.75 -39.97
C ARG A 397 -45.54 -28.90 -40.45
N PHE A 398 -45.91 -29.04 -41.71
CA PHE A 398 -46.80 -30.12 -42.16
C PHE A 398 -46.28 -30.72 -43.47
#